data_AF-A0A2N2Y417-F1
#
_entry.id   AF-A0A2N2Y417-F1
#
_cell.length_a   1.000
_cell.length_b   1.000
_cell.length_c   1.000
_cell.angle_alpha   90.00
_cell.angle_beta   90.00
_cell.angle_gamma   90.00
#
_symmetry.space_group_name_H-M   'P 1'
#
loop_
_entity.id
_entity.type
_entity.pdbx_description
1 polymer ?
#
loop_
_entity_poly.entity_id
_entity_poly.type
_entity_poly.pdbx_seq_one_letter_code
_entity_poly.pdbx_strand_id
1 'polypeptide(L)'
;MINWIPQNISDLRRLVYLDLSFNKLTEVPTQLFETFYLQEINLSGNQLTWLPESIGKMRYLTVLNLEYNKLTELPVQIGRLEKLELLLLKGNPITQGAKDNLKEWLPKTQIIY
;
A
#
# COMPACT_ATOMS: atom_id res chain seq x y z
N MET A 1 -12.24 3.51 15.53
CA MET A 1 -11.67 2.48 14.64
C MET A 1 -12.67 2.19 13.53
N ILE A 2 -12.32 2.49 12.29
CA ILE A 2 -13.14 2.18 11.11
C ILE A 2 -12.79 0.80 10.55
N ASN A 3 -13.71 0.21 9.80
CA ASN A 3 -13.54 -1.10 9.13
C ASN A 3 -13.78 -1.06 7.61
N TRP A 4 -14.10 0.12 7.06
CA TRP A 4 -14.27 0.33 5.63
C TRP A 4 -13.87 1.76 5.24
N ILE A 5 -13.51 1.96 3.97
CA ILE A 5 -13.21 3.26 3.38
C ILE A 5 -14.30 3.55 2.33
N PRO A 6 -14.89 4.75 2.33
CA PRO A 6 -15.93 5.08 1.37
C PRO A 6 -15.36 5.29 -0.04
N GLN A 7 -16.13 4.90 -1.05
CA GLN A 7 -15.69 4.94 -2.44
C GLN A 7 -15.40 6.37 -2.93
N ASN A 8 -16.02 7.39 -2.33
CA ASN A 8 -15.77 8.80 -2.64
C ASN A 8 -14.45 9.34 -2.05
N ILE A 9 -13.60 8.49 -1.46
CA ILE A 9 -12.23 8.87 -1.08
C ILE A 9 -11.43 9.41 -2.28
N SER A 10 -11.77 8.97 -3.50
CA SER A 10 -11.19 9.45 -4.76
C SER A 10 -11.49 10.92 -5.06
N ASP A 11 -12.52 11.51 -4.44
CA ASP A 11 -12.86 12.92 -4.61
C ASP A 11 -11.87 13.85 -3.89
N LEU A 12 -11.03 13.33 -3.01
CA LEU A 12 -9.97 14.06 -2.31
C LEU A 12 -8.78 14.33 -3.25
N ARG A 13 -9.01 15.05 -4.35
CA ARG A 13 -8.07 15.26 -5.45
C ARG A 13 -6.79 16.02 -5.10
N ARG A 14 -6.71 16.59 -3.90
CA ARG A 14 -5.54 17.33 -3.39
C ARG A 14 -4.86 16.63 -2.23
N LEU A 15 -5.30 15.42 -1.88
CA LEU A 15 -4.71 14.67 -0.79
C LEU A 15 -3.29 14.24 -1.19
N VAL A 16 -2.33 14.56 -0.33
CA VAL A 16 -0.91 14.22 -0.50
C VAL A 16 -0.51 13.12 0.50
N TYR A 17 -1.06 13.19 1.71
CA TYR A 17 -0.81 12.28 2.79
C TYR A 17 -2.13 11.70 3.30
N LEU A 18 -2.19 10.38 3.48
CA LEU A 18 -3.32 9.69 4.07
C LEU A 18 -2.86 8.74 5.17
N ASP A 19 -3.34 8.98 6.39
CA ASP A 19 -3.16 8.07 7.52
C ASP A 19 -4.47 7.35 7.86
N LEU A 20 -4.44 6.03 7.73
CA LEU A 20 -5.51 5.11 8.12
C LEU A 20 -4.96 4.03 9.07
N SER A 21 -3.85 4.30 9.74
CA SER A 21 -3.22 3.37 10.67
C SER A 21 -4.09 3.05 11.88
N PHE A 22 -3.83 1.89 12.49
CA PHE A 22 -4.51 1.41 13.71
C PHE A 22 -6.03 1.37 13.59
N ASN A 23 -6.53 0.87 12.46
CA ASN A 23 -7.94 0.63 12.21
C ASN A 23 -8.24 -0.88 12.12
N LYS A 24 -9.45 -1.23 11.66
CA LYS A 24 -9.91 -2.60 11.49
C LYS A 24 -10.16 -2.94 10.02
N LEU A 25 -9.44 -2.29 9.10
CA LEU A 25 -9.60 -2.52 7.67
C LEU A 25 -9.16 -3.93 7.31
N THR A 26 -10.02 -4.68 6.63
CA THR A 26 -9.70 -5.99 6.06
C THR A 26 -9.38 -5.91 4.57
N GLU A 27 -9.78 -4.82 3.93
CA GLU A 27 -9.55 -4.52 2.52
C GLU A 27 -9.45 -3.01 2.29
N VAL A 28 -8.98 -2.63 1.10
CA VAL A 28 -8.90 -1.25 0.64
C VAL A 28 -9.61 -1.16 -0.72
N PRO A 29 -10.56 -0.22 -0.92
CA PRO A 29 -11.27 -0.09 -2.18
C PRO A 29 -10.32 0.36 -3.29
N THR A 30 -10.58 -0.07 -4.53
CA THR A 30 -9.77 0.32 -5.70
C THR A 30 -9.74 1.83 -5.89
N GLN A 31 -10.82 2.52 -5.51
CA GLN A 31 -10.97 3.98 -5.56
C GLN A 31 -9.92 4.72 -4.74
N LEU A 32 -9.37 4.13 -3.67
CA LEU A 32 -8.28 4.76 -2.94
C LEU A 32 -7.09 5.04 -3.87
N PHE A 33 -6.79 4.09 -4.74
CA PHE A 33 -5.64 4.15 -5.65
C PHE A 33 -5.91 4.96 -6.93
N GLU A 34 -7.07 5.63 -7.01
CA GLU A 34 -7.39 6.57 -8.08
C GLU A 34 -7.06 8.03 -7.69
N THR A 35 -6.59 8.26 -6.47
CA THR A 35 -6.17 9.58 -5.96
C THR A 35 -4.76 9.94 -6.47
N PHE A 36 -4.65 10.39 -7.72
CA PHE A 36 -3.38 10.54 -8.43
C PHE A 36 -2.27 11.39 -7.75
N TYR A 37 -2.57 12.18 -6.71
CA TYR A 37 -1.59 13.06 -6.06
C TYR A 37 -1.09 12.56 -4.69
N LEU A 38 -1.58 11.41 -4.20
CA LEU A 38 -1.05 10.83 -2.96
C LEU A 38 0.43 10.47 -3.12
N GLN A 39 1.21 10.93 -2.17
CA GLN A 39 2.65 10.66 -2.04
C GLN A 39 2.91 9.71 -0.88
N GLU A 40 2.11 9.77 0.18
CA GLU A 40 2.31 8.96 1.36
C GLU A 40 1.00 8.32 1.83
N ILE A 41 1.04 7.00 2.05
CA ILE A 41 -0.08 6.23 2.58
C ILE A 41 0.40 5.42 3.78
N ASN A 42 -0.25 5.62 4.93
CA ASN A 42 -0.07 4.79 6.11
C ASN A 42 -1.30 3.92 6.36
N LEU A 43 -1.14 2.61 6.17
CA LEU A 43 -2.14 1.57 6.42
C LEU A 43 -1.72 0.61 7.54
N SER A 44 -0.72 0.99 8.34
CA SER A 44 -0.16 0.12 9.38
C SER A 44 -1.17 -0.25 10.48
N GLY A 45 -1.00 -1.41 11.11
CA GLY A 45 -1.87 -1.83 12.22
C GLY A 45 -3.32 -2.06 11.79
N ASN A 46 -3.53 -2.66 10.62
CA ASN A 46 -4.83 -3.08 10.12
C ASN A 46 -4.88 -4.63 9.99
N GLN A 47 -5.86 -5.15 9.26
CA GLN A 47 -6.06 -6.59 9.06
C GLN A 47 -6.07 -6.97 7.57
N LEU A 48 -5.37 -6.19 6.73
CA LEU A 48 -5.31 -6.38 5.29
C LEU A 48 -4.66 -7.72 4.95
N THR A 49 -5.32 -8.51 4.11
CA THR A 49 -4.81 -9.79 3.60
C THR A 49 -4.34 -9.71 2.15
N TRP A 50 -4.77 -8.68 1.41
CA TRP A 50 -4.36 -8.41 0.03
C TRP A 50 -4.44 -6.90 -0.26
N LEU A 51 -3.82 -6.47 -1.36
CA LEU A 51 -4.01 -5.14 -1.95
C LEU A 51 -4.53 -5.29 -3.39
N PRO A 52 -5.42 -4.41 -3.86
CA PRO A 52 -5.90 -4.48 -5.24
C PRO A 52 -4.81 -4.08 -6.23
N GLU A 53 -4.86 -4.68 -7.42
CA GLU A 53 -3.96 -4.37 -8.55
C GLU A 53 -3.93 -2.88 -8.92
N SER A 54 -5.00 -2.14 -8.60
CA SER A 54 -5.09 -0.70 -8.78
C SER A 54 -4.00 0.09 -8.07
N ILE A 55 -3.31 -0.48 -7.07
CA ILE A 55 -2.13 0.14 -6.44
C ILE A 55 -1.15 0.65 -7.48
N GLY A 56 -0.94 -0.07 -8.60
CA GLY A 56 -0.03 0.33 -9.67
C GLY A 56 -0.42 1.62 -10.42
N LYS A 57 -1.57 2.24 -10.12
CA LYS A 57 -1.96 3.57 -10.62
C LYS A 57 -1.27 4.72 -9.86
N MET A 58 -0.73 4.47 -8.67
CA MET A 58 -0.21 5.50 -7.75
C MET A 58 1.19 5.99 -8.12
N ARG A 59 1.36 6.59 -9.31
CA ARG A 59 2.67 6.98 -9.88
C ARG A 59 3.44 8.05 -9.09
N TYR A 60 2.80 8.67 -8.09
CA TYR A 60 3.40 9.70 -7.24
C TYR A 60 3.70 9.22 -5.82
N LEU A 61 3.34 7.98 -5.49
CA LEU A 61 3.57 7.43 -4.15
C LEU A 61 5.06 7.23 -3.91
N THR A 62 5.58 7.85 -2.86
CA THR A 62 6.95 7.78 -2.38
C THR A 62 7.07 6.91 -1.13
N VAL A 63 6.05 6.90 -0.28
CA VAL A 63 6.02 6.09 0.95
C VAL A 63 4.74 5.27 1.06
N LEU A 64 4.89 3.97 1.28
CA LEU A 64 3.79 3.06 1.59
C LEU A 64 4.10 2.28 2.87
N ASN A 65 3.36 2.57 3.94
CA ASN A 65 3.45 1.82 5.19
C ASN A 65 2.31 0.80 5.28
N LEU A 66 2.66 -0.49 5.31
CA LEU A 66 1.76 -1.63 5.47
C LEU A 66 2.08 -2.47 6.72
N GLU A 67 2.91 -1.97 7.64
CA GLU A 67 3.34 -2.71 8.83
C GLU A 67 2.16 -3.27 9.64
N TYR A 68 2.37 -4.39 10.31
CA TYR A 68 1.38 -5.03 11.20
C TYR A 68 0.02 -5.25 10.51
N ASN A 69 0.05 -5.91 9.34
CA ASN A 69 -1.11 -6.42 8.63
C ASN A 69 -1.00 -7.96 8.50
N LYS A 70 -1.81 -8.57 7.62
CA LYS A 70 -1.85 -10.03 7.39
C LYS A 70 -1.46 -10.39 5.95
N LEU A 71 -0.64 -9.56 5.30
CA LEU A 71 -0.24 -9.73 3.90
C LEU A 71 0.78 -10.87 3.78
N THR A 72 0.52 -11.82 2.89
CA THR A 72 1.47 -12.89 2.52
C THR A 72 2.26 -12.56 1.25
N GLU A 73 1.69 -11.69 0.41
CA GLU A 73 2.24 -11.21 -0.85
C GLU A 73 1.69 -9.82 -1.19
N LEU A 74 2.22 -9.22 -2.27
CA LEU A 74 1.73 -7.98 -2.86
C LEU A 74 1.48 -8.22 -4.35
N PRO A 75 0.51 -7.52 -4.97
CA PRO A 75 0.24 -7.67 -6.39
C PRO A 75 1.44 -7.21 -7.24
N VAL A 76 1.71 -7.89 -8.36
CA VAL A 76 2.83 -7.56 -9.28
C VAL A 76 2.80 -6.10 -9.77
N GLN A 77 1.61 -5.51 -9.81
CA GLN A 77 1.37 -4.12 -10.19
C GLN A 77 2.04 -3.11 -9.24
N ILE A 78 2.49 -3.53 -8.05
CA ILE A 78 3.30 -2.68 -7.17
C ILE A 78 4.62 -2.27 -7.85
N GLY A 79 5.15 -3.07 -8.77
CA GLY A 79 6.32 -2.73 -9.58
C GLY A 79 6.12 -1.54 -10.53
N ARG A 80 4.88 -1.03 -10.68
CA ARG A 80 4.57 0.19 -11.45
C ARG A 80 4.73 1.47 -10.63
N LEU A 81 5.05 1.37 -9.34
CA LEU A 81 5.26 2.52 -8.47
C LEU A 81 6.66 3.11 -8.69
N GLU A 82 6.84 3.80 -9.81
CA GLU A 82 8.14 4.32 -10.28
C GLU A 82 8.85 5.28 -9.30
N LYS A 83 8.09 5.92 -8.40
CA LYS A 83 8.59 6.87 -7.41
C LYS A 83 8.65 6.32 -5.98
N LEU A 84 8.34 5.04 -5.77
CA LEU A 84 8.31 4.48 -4.43
C LEU A 84 9.73 4.38 -3.87
N GLU A 85 9.99 5.13 -2.81
CA GLU A 85 11.27 5.21 -2.13
C GLU A 85 11.30 4.27 -0.93
N LEU A 86 10.19 4.16 -0.20
CA LEU A 86 10.09 3.40 1.04
C LEU A 86 8.83 2.53 1.09
N LEU A 87 9.03 1.23 1.31
CA LEU A 87 7.99 0.23 1.55
C LEU A 87 8.21 -0.46 2.90
N LEU A 88 7.29 -0.25 3.84
CA LEU A 88 7.37 -0.84 5.18
C LEU A 88 6.39 -2.02 5.30
N LEU A 89 6.91 -3.20 5.61
CA LEU A 89 6.19 -4.48 5.65
C LEU A 89 6.33 -5.23 6.97
N LYS A 90 7.08 -4.69 7.94
CA LYS A 90 7.32 -5.29 9.25
C LYS A 90 6.03 -5.83 9.87
N GLY A 91 6.08 -7.05 10.41
CA GLY A 91 4.93 -7.66 11.07
C GLY A 91 3.84 -8.17 10.13
N ASN A 92 4.14 -8.33 8.84
CA ASN A 92 3.33 -9.13 7.91
C ASN A 92 3.94 -10.52 7.69
N PRO A 93 3.12 -11.56 7.45
CA PRO A 93 3.59 -12.90 7.09
C PRO A 93 4.05 -13.00 5.62
N ILE A 94 4.83 -12.01 5.12
CA ILE A 94 5.31 -11.99 3.73
C ILE A 94 6.20 -13.20 3.47
N THR A 95 5.80 -14.03 2.51
CA THR A 95 6.53 -15.26 2.15
C THR A 95 7.87 -14.94 1.52
N GLN A 96 8.85 -15.86 1.63
CA GLN A 96 10.17 -15.66 1.03
C GLN A 96 10.09 -15.42 -0.49
N GLY A 97 9.24 -16.17 -1.21
CA GLY A 97 9.02 -15.96 -2.65
C GLY A 97 8.47 -14.56 -2.97
N ALA A 98 7.57 -14.03 -2.14
CA ALA A 98 7.11 -12.65 -2.28
C ALA A 98 8.22 -11.63 -2.02
N LYS A 99 9.13 -11.87 -1.07
CA LYS A 99 10.30 -11.00 -0.85
C LYS A 99 11.23 -10.98 -2.06
N ASP A 100 11.41 -12.12 -2.72
CA ASP A 100 12.28 -12.22 -3.90
C ASP A 100 11.64 -11.53 -5.11
N ASN A 101 10.34 -11.72 -5.33
CA ASN A 101 9.57 -10.94 -6.32
C ASN A 101 9.69 -9.44 -6.10
N LEU A 102 9.58 -8.97 -4.84
CA LEU A 102 9.66 -7.54 -4.53
C LEU A 102 11.03 -6.93 -4.85
N LYS A 103 12.12 -7.68 -4.69
CA LYS A 103 13.45 -7.22 -5.12
C LYS A 103 13.55 -7.03 -6.63
N GLU A 104 12.88 -7.87 -7.40
CA GLU A 104 12.83 -7.77 -8.87
C GLU A 104 11.91 -6.63 -9.33
N TRP A 105 10.74 -6.48 -8.70
CA TRP A 105 9.75 -5.47 -9.09
C TRP A 105 10.10 -4.06 -8.63
N LEU A 106 10.80 -3.92 -7.50
CA LEU A 106 11.13 -2.65 -6.87
C LEU A 106 12.65 -2.54 -6.54
N PRO A 107 13.55 -2.66 -7.53
CA PRO A 107 14.99 -2.79 -7.29
C PRO A 107 15.64 -1.52 -6.71
N LYS A 108 14.95 -0.37 -6.73
CA LYS A 108 15.44 0.92 -6.22
C LYS A 108 14.75 1.36 -4.93
N THR A 109 13.76 0.61 -4.46
CA THR A 109 12.96 0.95 -3.27
C THR A 109 13.62 0.37 -2.04
N GLN A 110 13.68 1.15 -0.95
CA GLN A 110 14.04 0.62 0.35
C GLN A 110 12.86 -0.18 0.91
N ILE A 111 13.03 -1.49 1.07
CA ILE A 111 12.00 -2.39 1.61
C ILE A 111 12.41 -2.86 3.00
N ILE A 112 11.54 -2.64 4.00
CA ILE A 112 11.76 -3.05 5.39
C ILE A 112 10.76 -4.15 5.74
N TYR A 113 11.26 -5.34 6.10
CA TYR A 113 10.47 -6.54 6.40
C TYR A 113 10.25 -6.76 7.90
#